data_AF-A0A7Y3DLP5-F1
#
_entry.id   AF-A0A7Y3DLP5-F1
#
_cell.length_a   1.000
_cell.length_b   1.000
_cell.length_c   1.000
_cell.angle_alpha   90.00
_cell.angle_beta   90.00
_cell.angle_gamma   90.00
#
_symmetry.space_group_name_H-M   'P 1'
#
loop_
_entity.id
_entity.type
_entity.pdbx_description
1 polymer ?
#
loop_
_entity_poly.entity_id
_entity_poly.type
_entity_poly.pdbx_seq_one_letter_code
_entity_poly.pdbx_strand_id
1 'polypeptide(L)'
;MKNPAYAKHKKGIVLFTHKKHIEEYKAGCGECHHDGKGKPLARLKTGDSIQNCIECHKIPSERPKGKDAPKLTKKQRLDYHAEAIHYNCKDCHKKFNKKNNTKKAPTTCTKCHPKKS
;
A
#
# COMPACT_ATOMS: atom_id res chain seq x y z
N MET A 1 8.10 -0.11 4.06
CA MET A 1 8.77 1.08 3.50
C MET A 1 9.03 2.02 4.66
N LYS A 2 10.29 2.43 4.86
CA LYS A 2 10.64 3.42 5.89
C LYS A 2 10.23 4.78 5.35
N ASN A 3 9.45 5.54 6.10
CA ASN A 3 8.99 6.87 5.70
C ASN A 3 9.20 7.84 6.87
N PRO A 4 9.91 8.95 6.68
CA PRO A 4 10.27 9.88 7.77
C PRO A 4 9.05 10.55 8.43
N ALA A 5 7.89 10.59 7.77
CA ALA A 5 6.66 11.12 8.36
C ALA A 5 6.16 10.30 9.57
N TYR A 6 6.63 9.05 9.73
CA TYR A 6 6.30 8.22 10.87
C TYR A 6 7.29 8.44 12.01
N ALA A 7 6.88 9.16 13.06
CA ALA A 7 7.69 9.32 14.28
C ALA A 7 8.02 7.96 14.93
N LYS A 8 7.07 7.01 14.92
CA LYS A 8 7.26 5.65 15.43
C LYS A 8 6.46 4.64 14.61
N HIS A 9 7.13 3.59 14.14
CA HIS A 9 6.44 2.49 13.47
C HIS A 9 5.83 1.51 14.49
N LYS A 10 4.55 1.16 14.34
CA LYS A 10 3.88 0.17 15.22
C LYS A 10 4.27 -1.28 14.88
N LYS A 11 4.69 -1.55 13.64
CA LYS A 11 5.10 -2.86 13.13
C LYS A 11 6.49 -2.78 12.49
N GLY A 12 7.08 -3.92 12.15
CA GLY A 12 8.33 -3.93 11.39
C GLY A 12 8.16 -3.29 10.01
N ILE A 13 9.26 -2.77 9.49
CA ILE A 13 9.28 -2.08 8.20
C ILE A 13 9.02 -3.10 7.09
N VAL A 14 8.00 -2.84 6.27
CA VAL A 14 7.74 -3.67 5.09
C VAL A 14 8.92 -3.55 4.12
N LEU A 15 9.53 -4.67 3.75
CA LEU A 15 10.47 -4.70 2.64
C LEU A 15 9.67 -4.79 1.33
N PHE A 16 9.83 -3.82 0.45
CA PHE A 16 9.14 -3.77 -0.83
C PHE A 16 10.14 -3.87 -1.97
N THR A 17 9.91 -4.82 -2.87
CA THR A 17 10.78 -5.11 -4.02
C THR A 17 10.14 -4.55 -5.30
N HIS A 18 10.28 -3.24 -5.53
CA HIS A 18 9.67 -2.56 -6.69
C HIS A 18 10.00 -3.27 -8.02
N LYS A 19 11.29 -3.55 -8.27
CA LYS A 19 11.77 -4.24 -9.48
C LYS A 19 11.06 -5.57 -9.74
N LYS A 20 10.87 -6.40 -8.71
CA LYS A 20 10.17 -7.69 -8.85
C LYS A 20 8.72 -7.53 -9.28
N HIS A 21 8.01 -6.54 -8.74
CA HIS A 21 6.61 -6.33 -9.08
C HIS A 21 6.44 -5.97 -10.56
N ILE A 22 7.36 -5.19 -11.11
CA ILE A 22 7.30 -4.78 -12.52
C ILE A 22 7.87 -5.86 -13.44
N GLU A 23 9.05 -6.40 -13.15
CA GLU A 23 9.77 -7.28 -14.08
C GLU A 23 9.34 -8.74 -13.97
N GLU A 24 9.15 -9.28 -12.76
CA GLU A 24 8.78 -10.68 -12.55
C GLU A 24 7.27 -10.85 -12.54
N TYR A 25 6.55 -10.01 -11.79
CA TYR A 25 5.09 -10.14 -11.61
C TYR A 25 4.28 -9.37 -12.65
N LYS A 26 4.95 -8.61 -13.52
CA LYS A 26 4.36 -7.89 -14.65
C LYS A 26 3.24 -6.93 -14.25
N ALA A 27 3.29 -6.37 -13.03
CA ALA A 27 2.36 -5.35 -12.60
C ALA A 27 2.58 -4.06 -13.40
N GLY A 28 1.50 -3.44 -13.88
CA GLY A 28 1.58 -2.15 -14.56
C GLY A 28 1.91 -1.00 -13.60
N CYS A 29 2.61 0.04 -14.06
CA CYS A 29 2.92 1.23 -13.27
C CYS A 29 1.66 1.85 -12.62
N GLY A 30 0.56 1.86 -13.38
CA GLY A 30 -0.74 2.39 -12.97
C GLY A 30 -1.47 1.55 -11.91
N GLU A 31 -1.01 0.33 -11.61
CA GLU A 31 -1.57 -0.47 -10.51
C GLU A 31 -1.21 0.08 -9.13
N CYS A 32 -0.14 0.89 -9.05
CA CYS A 32 0.30 1.54 -7.82
C CYS A 32 0.22 3.07 -7.92
N HIS A 33 0.61 3.62 -9.07
CA HIS A 33 0.66 5.07 -9.28
C HIS A 33 -0.63 5.55 -9.94
N HIS A 34 -1.34 6.43 -9.24
CA HIS A 34 -2.60 6.99 -9.70
C HIS A 34 -2.61 8.51 -9.53
N ASP A 35 -3.50 9.19 -10.25
CA ASP A 35 -3.76 10.62 -10.06
C ASP A 35 -4.55 10.91 -8.77
N GLY A 36 -4.79 12.18 -8.46
CA GLY A 36 -5.57 12.58 -7.27
C GLY A 36 -7.04 12.13 -7.29
N LYS A 37 -7.55 11.62 -8.42
CA LYS A 37 -8.89 11.05 -8.57
C LYS A 37 -8.89 9.52 -8.49
N GLY A 38 -7.72 8.90 -8.25
CA GLY A 38 -7.55 7.45 -8.20
C GLY A 38 -7.51 6.79 -9.57
N LYS A 39 -7.32 7.54 -10.67
CA LYS A 39 -7.15 6.97 -12.00
C LYS A 39 -5.70 6.51 -12.20
N PRO A 40 -5.48 5.29 -12.71
CA PRO A 40 -4.13 4.79 -13.01
C PRO A 40 -3.33 5.74 -13.91
N LEU A 41 -2.07 5.98 -13.57
CA LEU A 41 -1.13 6.72 -14.43
C LEU A 41 -0.58 5.77 -15.50
N ALA A 42 -1.32 5.65 -16.61
CA ALA A 42 -1.09 4.64 -17.64
C ALA A 42 0.16 4.86 -18.52
N ARG A 43 0.78 6.05 -18.48
CA ARG A 43 1.90 6.43 -19.36
C ARG A 43 3.26 6.54 -18.65
N LEU A 44 3.33 6.08 -17.40
CA LEU A 44 4.57 6.10 -16.62
C LEU A 44 5.59 5.08 -17.12
N LYS A 45 6.86 5.50 -17.10
CA LYS A 45 8.03 4.73 -17.48
C LYS A 45 9.00 4.65 -16.31
N THR A 46 9.88 3.65 -16.34
CA THR A 46 10.99 3.57 -15.37
C THR A 46 11.86 4.83 -15.47
N GLY A 47 12.09 5.49 -14.33
CA GLY A 47 12.88 6.72 -14.25
C GLY A 47 12.05 8.00 -14.23
N ASP A 48 10.75 7.93 -14.54
CA ASP A 48 9.87 9.09 -14.39
C ASP A 48 9.79 9.52 -12.92
N SER A 49 9.80 10.84 -12.70
CA SER A 49 9.58 11.40 -11.38
C SER A 49 8.13 11.20 -10.96
N ILE A 50 7.93 10.58 -9.79
CA ILE A 50 6.62 10.26 -9.23
C ILE A 50 6.54 10.77 -7.79
N GLN A 51 5.33 11.11 -7.36
CA GLN A 51 5.06 11.51 -5.98
C GLN A 51 4.95 10.28 -5.07
N ASN A 52 5.36 10.44 -3.81
CA ASN A 52 5.19 9.41 -2.80
C ASN A 52 3.73 9.39 -2.30
N CYS A 53 3.25 8.20 -1.90
CA CYS A 53 1.88 8.03 -1.42
C CYS A 53 1.51 9.00 -0.27
N ILE A 54 2.46 9.29 0.62
CA ILE A 54 2.29 10.15 1.80
C ILE A 54 1.99 11.61 1.43
N GLU A 55 2.32 12.06 0.21
CA GLU A 55 2.09 13.44 -0.22
C GLU A 55 0.59 13.76 -0.35
N CYS A 56 -0.22 12.76 -0.75
CA CYS A 56 -1.68 12.88 -0.80
C CYS A 56 -2.36 12.18 0.38
N HIS A 57 -1.84 11.03 0.83
CA HIS A 57 -2.39 10.24 1.95
C HIS A 57 -1.69 10.64 3.25
N LYS A 58 -1.93 11.87 3.71
CA LYS A 58 -1.01 12.62 4.59
C LYS A 58 -0.89 12.14 6.02
N ILE A 59 -1.84 11.36 6.55
CA ILE A 59 -1.82 10.95 7.95
C ILE A 59 -0.92 9.71 8.10
N PRO A 60 0.25 9.81 8.77
CA PRO A 60 1.24 8.72 8.86
C PRO A 60 0.86 7.73 9.96
N SER A 61 -0.34 7.14 9.86
CA SER A 61 -0.84 6.19 10.84
C SER A 61 -1.86 5.23 10.21
N GLU A 62 -2.28 4.23 10.99
CA GLU A 62 -3.51 3.51 10.68
C GLU A 62 -4.70 4.33 11.20
N ARG A 63 -5.84 4.20 10.53
CA ARG A 63 -7.08 4.79 11.03
C ARG A 63 -7.41 4.29 12.44
N PRO A 64 -8.16 5.08 13.25
CA PRO A 64 -8.73 4.60 14.50
C PRO A 64 -9.55 3.31 14.31
N LYS A 65 -9.41 2.40 15.26
CA LYS A 65 -10.11 1.11 15.33
C LYS A 65 -10.57 0.91 16.77
N GLY A 66 -11.73 0.30 16.96
CA GLY A 66 -12.32 0.08 18.30
C GLY A 66 -13.80 0.45 18.32
N LYS A 67 -14.45 0.23 19.47
CA LYS A 67 -15.87 0.50 19.69
C LYS A 67 -16.20 1.99 19.51
N ASP A 68 -15.30 2.86 19.96
CA ASP A 68 -15.50 4.32 19.96
C ASP A 68 -14.84 5.02 18.76
N ALA A 69 -14.32 4.24 17.79
CA ALA A 69 -13.71 4.80 16.61
C ALA A 69 -14.76 5.41 15.67
N PRO A 70 -14.53 6.60 15.09
CA PRO A 70 -15.47 7.20 14.15
C PRO A 70 -15.70 6.31 12.93
N LYS A 71 -16.94 6.29 12.43
CA LYS A 71 -17.29 5.59 11.19
C LYS A 71 -16.77 6.40 9.99
N LEU A 72 -15.55 6.10 9.58
CA LEU A 72 -14.92 6.74 8.41
C LEU A 72 -15.43 6.14 7.09
N THR A 73 -15.80 7.01 6.15
CA THR A 73 -15.99 6.67 4.74
C THR A 73 -14.70 6.17 4.11
N LYS A 74 -14.78 5.47 2.97
CA LYS A 74 -13.57 5.00 2.26
C LYS A 74 -12.62 6.16 1.92
N LYS A 75 -13.16 7.30 1.50
CA LYS A 75 -12.36 8.50 1.18
C LYS A 75 -11.60 9.01 2.40
N GLN A 76 -12.26 9.15 3.55
CA GLN A 76 -11.60 9.56 4.80
C GLN A 76 -10.57 8.54 5.28
N ARG A 77 -10.78 7.24 5.03
CA ARG A 77 -9.75 6.23 5.35
C ARG A 77 -8.51 6.39 4.49
N LEU A 78 -8.66 6.82 3.24
CA LEU A 78 -7.51 7.06 2.35
C LEU A 78 -6.64 8.21 2.84
N ASP A 79 -7.13 9.14 3.67
CA ASP A 79 -6.26 10.16 4.27
C ASP A 79 -5.16 9.52 5.14
N TYR A 80 -5.37 8.30 5.63
CA TYR A 80 -4.39 7.50 6.35
C TYR A 80 -3.48 6.73 5.39
N HIS A 81 -2.20 7.09 5.39
CA HIS A 81 -1.18 6.47 4.54
C HIS A 81 -1.15 4.94 4.64
N ALA A 82 -1.29 4.40 5.87
CA ALA A 82 -1.28 2.95 6.05
C ALA A 82 -2.51 2.28 5.41
N GLU A 83 -3.68 2.92 5.42
CA GLU A 83 -4.88 2.39 4.77
C GLU A 83 -4.74 2.43 3.25
N ALA A 84 -4.17 3.50 2.68
CA ALA A 84 -3.89 3.58 1.24
C ALA A 84 -2.96 2.45 0.78
N ILE A 85 -1.86 2.22 1.49
CA ILE A 85 -0.94 1.10 1.21
C ILE A 85 -1.65 -0.25 1.36
N HIS A 86 -2.42 -0.45 2.44
CA HIS A 86 -3.11 -1.70 2.66
C HIS A 86 -4.16 -1.98 1.57
N TYR A 87 -4.94 -0.98 1.15
CA TYR A 87 -5.89 -1.18 0.04
C TYR A 87 -5.17 -1.49 -1.26
N ASN A 88 -4.06 -0.81 -1.56
CA ASN A 88 -3.34 -1.06 -2.80
C ASN A 88 -2.68 -2.45 -2.83
N CYS A 89 -1.82 -2.74 -1.85
CA CYS A 89 -1.02 -3.96 -1.85
C CYS A 89 -1.84 -5.19 -1.44
N LYS A 90 -2.54 -5.11 -0.30
CA LYS A 90 -3.22 -6.28 0.28
C LYS A 90 -4.38 -6.73 -0.59
N ASP A 91 -5.14 -5.81 -1.17
CA ASP A 91 -6.28 -6.19 -2.00
C ASP A 91 -5.85 -6.70 -3.38
N CYS A 92 -4.78 -6.17 -3.97
CA CYS A 92 -4.17 -6.77 -5.16
C CYS A 92 -3.71 -8.21 -4.86
N HIS A 93 -2.98 -8.43 -3.77
CA HIS A 93 -2.52 -9.77 -3.37
C HIS A 93 -3.69 -10.74 -3.10
N LYS A 94 -4.76 -10.29 -2.45
CA LYS A 94 -5.97 -11.11 -2.25
C LYS A 94 -6.62 -11.47 -3.59
N LYS A 95 -6.75 -10.51 -4.52
CA LYS A 95 -7.32 -10.76 -5.85
C LYS A 95 -6.48 -11.77 -6.63
N PHE A 96 -5.16 -11.60 -6.63
CA PHE A 96 -4.23 -12.56 -7.24
C PHE A 96 -4.39 -13.96 -6.64
N ASN A 97 -4.36 -14.06 -5.31
CA ASN A 97 -4.52 -15.33 -4.60
C ASN A 97 -5.86 -16.01 -4.91
N LYS A 98 -6.96 -15.24 -4.90
CA LYS A 98 -8.29 -15.75 -5.23
C LYS A 98 -8.38 -16.22 -6.69
N LYS A 99 -7.89 -15.42 -7.64
CA LYS A 99 -7.93 -15.73 -9.08
C LYS A 99 -7.13 -16.98 -9.42
N ASN A 100 -5.98 -17.16 -8.78
CA ASN A 100 -5.05 -18.26 -9.07
C ASN A 100 -5.13 -19.42 -8.07
N ASN A 101 -6.17 -19.44 -7.22
CA ASN A 101 -6.34 -20.41 -6.13
C ASN A 101 -5.05 -20.70 -5.34
N THR A 102 -4.37 -19.65 -4.89
CA THR A 102 -3.05 -19.75 -4.25
C THR A 102 -2.95 -18.89 -2.99
N LYS A 103 -1.86 -19.05 -2.23
CA LYS A 103 -1.51 -18.25 -1.05
C LYS A 103 -0.11 -17.63 -1.14
N LYS A 104 0.43 -17.56 -2.38
CA LYS A 104 1.78 -17.06 -2.68
C LYS A 104 1.93 -15.58 -2.38
N ALA A 105 0.95 -14.74 -2.74
CA ALA A 105 1.03 -13.32 -2.45
C ALA A 105 0.75 -13.04 -0.96
N PRO A 106 1.54 -12.22 -0.26
CA PRO A 106 1.42 -12.04 1.17
C PRO A 106 0.18 -11.20 1.52
N THR A 107 -0.70 -11.76 2.36
CA THR A 107 -1.94 -11.09 2.79
C THR A 107 -2.09 -11.01 4.32
N THR A 108 -1.17 -11.59 5.08
CA THR A 108 -1.18 -11.57 6.54
C THR A 108 -0.18 -10.55 7.08
N CYS A 109 -0.45 -10.03 8.28
CA CYS A 109 0.33 -8.94 8.88
C CYS A 109 1.82 -9.29 8.94
N THR A 110 2.16 -10.50 9.38
CA THR A 110 3.54 -10.96 9.60
C THR A 110 4.30 -11.26 8.31
N LYS A 111 3.59 -11.55 7.21
CA LYS A 111 4.22 -11.78 5.90
C LYS A 111 4.65 -10.48 5.22
N CYS A 112 4.01 -9.36 5.56
CA CYS A 112 4.41 -8.03 5.08
C CYS A 112 5.29 -7.29 6.09
N HIS A 113 4.93 -7.37 7.37
CA HIS A 113 5.65 -6.72 8.46
C HIS A 113 6.48 -7.76 9.21
N PRO A 114 7.80 -7.84 8.96
CA PRO A 114 8.67 -8.71 9.73
C PRO A 114 8.59 -8.34 11.22
N LYS A 115 8.84 -9.32 12.10
CA LYS A 115 9.01 -9.00 13.53
C LYS A 115 10.14 -7.99 13.63
N LYS A 116 9.95 -6.96 14.45
CA LYS A 116 11.05 -6.03 14.75
C LYS A 116 12.15 -6.87 15.39
N SER A 117 13.30 -6.92 14.73
CA SER A 117 14.57 -7.32 15.33
C SER A 117 14.92 -6.32 16.44
#